data_AF-A0A0M9YL61-F1
#
_entry.id   AF-A0A0M9YL61-F1
#
_cell.length_a   1.000
_cell.length_b   1.000
_cell.length_c   1.000
_cell.angle_alpha   90.00
_cell.angle_beta   90.00
_cell.angle_gamma   90.00
#
_symmetry.space_group_name_H-M   'P 1'
#
loop_
_entity.id
_entity.type
_entity.pdbx_description
1 polymer ?
#
loop_
_entity_poly.entity_id
_entity_poly.type
_entity_poly.pdbx_seq_one_letter_code
_entity_poly.pdbx_strand_id
1 'polypeptide(L)' 'MMWDVLDAAAANPWGFPQWDTGDREGEDIRVASVGQLSLTYWINRPLRRLSILTIVWLG' A
#
# COMPACT_ATOMS: atom_id res chain seq x y z
N MET A 1 -0.44 14.86 -0.63
CA MET A 1 -1.30 14.77 0.57
C MET A 1 -2.42 13.76 0.30
N MET A 2 -2.38 12.57 0.89
CA MET A 2 -3.30 11.43 0.67
C MET A 2 -3.56 10.98 -0.79
N TRP A 3 -4.21 11.80 -1.60
CA TRP A 3 -4.51 11.47 -3.00
C TRP A 3 -3.23 11.18 -3.79
N ASP A 4 -2.16 11.94 -3.58
CA ASP A 4 -0.88 11.71 -4.25
C ASP A 4 -0.28 10.32 -3.96
N VAL A 5 -0.43 9.81 -2.73
CA VAL A 5 0.12 8.49 -2.37
C VAL A 5 -0.79 7.36 -2.88
N LEU A 6 -2.11 7.58 -2.93
CA LEU A 6 -3.04 6.66 -3.57
C LEU A 6 -2.83 6.60 -5.08
N ASP A 7 -2.65 7.74 -5.74
CA ASP A 7 -2.37 7.83 -7.18
C ASP A 7 -1.03 7.17 -7.51
N ALA A 8 0.01 7.40 -6.70
CA ALA A 8 1.30 6.71 -6.86
C ALA A 8 1.17 5.19 -6.69
N ALA A 9 0.42 4.74 -5.68
CA ALA A 9 0.18 3.31 -5.44
C ALA A 9 -0.67 2.67 -6.56
N ALA A 10 -1.62 3.41 -7.14
CA ALA A 10 -2.41 2.95 -8.28
C ALA A 10 -1.56 2.86 -9.56
N ALA A 11 -0.67 3.84 -9.80
CA ALA A 11 0.18 3.90 -10.99
C ALA A 11 1.30 2.84 -10.96
N ASN A 12 1.88 2.58 -9.79
CA ASN A 12 2.91 1.55 -9.61
C ASN A 12 2.73 0.79 -8.27
N PRO A 13 1.83 -0.21 -8.21
CA PRO A 13 1.52 -0.93 -6.97
C PRO A 13 2.72 -1.62 -6.33
N TRP A 14 3.70 -2.04 -7.13
CA TRP A 14 4.91 -2.73 -6.69
C TRP A 14 6.05 -1.78 -6.33
N GLY A 15 5.88 -0.47 -6.54
CA GLY A 15 6.88 0.55 -6.24
C GLY A 15 7.10 0.81 -4.75
N PHE A 16 6.24 0.26 -3.90
CA PHE A 16 6.30 0.39 -2.45
C PHE A 16 6.80 -0.90 -1.79
N PRO A 17 7.45 -0.80 -0.62
CA PRO A 17 7.94 -1.96 0.10
C PRO A 17 6.80 -2.88 0.54
N GLN A 18 7.12 -4.16 0.68
CA GLN A 18 6.24 -5.12 1.33
C GLN A 18 6.00 -4.67 2.78
N TRP A 19 4.76 -4.80 3.25
CA TRP A 19 4.39 -4.34 4.60
C TRP A 19 5.11 -5.12 5.70
N ASP A 20 5.18 -6.45 5.56
CA ASP A 20 5.96 -7.32 6.44
C ASP A 20 6.80 -8.27 5.58
N THR A 21 8.12 -8.08 5.58
CA THR A 21 9.07 -8.92 4.81
C THR A 21 9.25 -10.32 5.38
N GLY A 22 8.83 -10.56 6.62
CA GLY A 22 8.84 -11.88 7.26
C GLY A 22 7.62 -12.73 6.90
N ASP A 23 6.54 -12.10 6.45
CA ASP A 23 5.30 -12.77 6.06
C ASP A 23 5.32 -13.17 4.58
N ARG A 24 5.44 -14.47 4.31
CA ARG A 24 5.41 -15.00 2.93
C ARG A 24 4.02 -14.92 2.29
N GLU A 25 2.97 -14.98 3.09
CA GLU A 25 1.59 -14.86 2.59
C GLU A 25 1.25 -13.39 2.26
N GLY A 26 1.94 -12.46 2.91
CA GLY A 26 1.82 -11.02 2.73
C GLY A 26 2.62 -10.42 1.56
N GLU A 27 3.11 -11.22 0.60
CA GLU A 27 3.91 -10.72 -0.53
C GLU A 27 3.19 -9.62 -1.33
N ASP A 28 1.86 -9.69 -1.39
CA ASP A 28 1.02 -8.73 -2.11
C ASP A 28 0.60 -7.52 -1.26
N ILE A 29 0.97 -7.49 0.02
CA ILE A 29 0.64 -6.42 0.95
C ILE A 29 1.78 -5.40 0.95
N ARG A 30 1.42 -4.14 0.75
CA ARG A 30 2.36 -3.03 0.58
C ARG A 30 2.04 -1.91 1.53
N VAL A 31 3.07 -1.14 1.89
CA VAL A 31 2.94 0.03 2.73
C VAL A 31 3.50 1.27 2.05
N ALA A 32 2.72 2.34 2.06
CA ALA A 32 3.11 3.63 1.50
C ALA A 32 2.90 4.73 2.53
N SER A 33 3.92 5.57 2.75
CA SER A 33 3.88 6.62 3.76
C SER A 33 4.25 7.98 3.16
N VAL A 34 3.51 9.02 3.53
CA VAL A 34 3.79 10.41 3.17
C VAL A 34 3.54 11.32 4.37
N GLY A 35 4.61 11.89 4.92
CA GLY A 35 4.55 12.65 6.17
C GLY A 35 3.95 11.81 7.29
N GLN A 36 2.85 12.27 7.88
CA GLN A 36 2.14 11.60 8.98
C GLN A 36 1.10 10.57 8.52
N LEU A 37 0.89 10.41 7.22
CA LEU A 37 -0.09 9.46 6.68
C LEU A 37 0.62 8.18 6.25
N SER A 38 0.08 7.02 6.65
CA SER A 38 0.49 5.71 6.14
C SER A 38 -0.71 4.92 5.64
N LEU A 39 -0.51 4.20 4.55
CA LEU A 39 -1.49 3.33 3.90
C LEU A 39 -0.93 1.92 3.83
N THR A 40 -1.76 0.93 4.20
CA THR A 40 -1.49 -0.47 3.87
C THR A 40 -2.52 -0.94 2.85
N TYR A 41 -2.06 -1.57 1.78
CA TYR A 41 -2.93 -2.05 0.71
C TYR A 41 -2.52 -3.42 0.21
N TRP A 42 -3.47 -4.12 -0.40
CA TRP A 42 -3.28 -5.42 -1.02
C TRP A 42 -3.42 -5.34 -2.54
N ILE A 43 -2.48 -5.95 -3.26
CA ILE A 43 -2.49 -6.09 -4.72
C ILE A 43 -3.19 -7.39 -5.10
N ASN A 44 -4.43 -7.29 -5.58
CA ASN A 44 -5.13 -8.43 -6.15
C ASN A 44 -4.69 -8.64 -7.61
N ARG A 45 -3.65 -9.48 -7.82
CA ARG A 45 -3.08 -9.73 -9.15
C ARG A 45 -4.12 -10.25 -10.15
N PRO A 46 -4.97 -11.26 -9.82
CA PRO A 46 -5.97 -11.78 -10.76
C PRO A 46 -6.98 -10.73 -11.22
N LEU A 47 -7.44 -9.86 -10.31
CA LEU A 47 -8.45 -8.85 -10.62
C LEU A 47 -7.85 -7.51 -11.10
N ARG A 48 -6.52 -7.36 -11.07
CA ARG A 48 -5.81 -6.10 -11.37
C ARG A 48 -6.38 -4.92 -10.58
N ARG A 49 -6.65 -5.15 -9.29
CA ARG A 49 -7.22 -4.17 -8.37
C ARG A 49 -6.34 -4.04 -7.14
N LEU A 50 -6.45 -2.88 -6.50
CA LEU A 50 -5.82 -2.59 -5.24
C LEU A 50 -6.92 -2.36 -4.20
N SER A 51 -6.80 -3.03 -3.06
CA SER A 51 -7.71 -2.86 -1.93
C SER A 51 -6.96 -2.20 -0.79
N ILE A 52 -7.46 -1.05 -0.32
CA ILE A 52 -6.92 -0.41 0.88
C ILE A 52 -7.35 -1.22 2.09
N LEU A 53 -6.38 -1.67 2.89
CA LEU A 53 -6.61 -2.41 4.13
C LEU A 53 -6.70 -1.44 5.31
N THR A 54 -5.76 -0.50 5.39
CA THR A 54 -5.70 0.48 6.49
C THR A 54 -5.21 1.85 6.03
N ILE A 55 -5.68 2.88 6.74
CA ILE A 55 -5.20 4.26 6.65
C ILE A 55 -4.91 4.71 8.08
N VAL A 56 -3.69 5.15 8.34
CA VAL A 56 -3.24 5.56 9.67
C VAL A 56 -2.70 6.99 9.60
N TRP A 57 -3.18 7.84 10.51
CA TRP A 57 -2.64 9.18 10.74
C TRP A 57 -1.83 9.15 12.05
N LEU A 58 -0.55 9.47 11.96
CA LEU A 58 0.32 9.67 13.12
C LEU A 58 0.21 11.16 13.52
N GLY A 59 -0.72 11.46 14.43
CA GLY A 59 -0.95 12.79 14.98
C GLY A 59 -0.46 12.89 16.41
#